data_AF-T0PIT3-F1
#
_entry.id   AF-T0PIT3-F1
#
_cell.length_a   1.000
_cell.length_b   1.000
_cell.length_c   1.000
_cell.angle_alpha   90.00
_cell.angle_beta   90.00
_cell.angle_gamma   90.00
#
_symmetry.space_group_name_H-M   'P 1'
#
loop_
_entity.id
_entity.type
_entity.pdbx_description
1 polymer ?
#
loop_
_entity_poly.entity_id
_entity_poly.type
_entity_poly.pdbx_seq_one_letter_code
_entity_poly.pdbx_strand_id
1 'polypeptide(L)' 'MYLYEFNPSKFYLQDEIAGYYVSEEVETPINQVIIKDIFAELFKRNVELRIVDNLWHLSSEIQKSSLNWSMCRMKNATPP' A
#
# COMPACT_ATOMS: atom_id res chain seq x y z
N MET A 1 -12.86 -5.46 7.13
CA MET A 1 -11.39 -5.31 7.24
C MET A 1 -11.08 -4.63 8.57
N TYR A 2 -9.94 -4.89 9.20
CA TYR A 2 -9.54 -4.22 10.45
C TYR A 2 -8.30 -3.35 10.20
N LEU A 3 -8.30 -2.13 10.71
CA LEU A 3 -7.14 -1.25 10.77
C LEU A 3 -6.64 -1.22 12.21
N TYR A 4 -5.36 -1.53 12.40
CA TYR A 4 -4.71 -1.47 13.71
C TYR A 4 -3.80 -0.25 13.76
N GLU A 5 -3.85 0.48 14.86
CA GLU A 5 -2.95 1.59 15.11
C GLU A 5 -1.93 1.16 16.17
N PHE A 6 -0.68 1.55 15.98
CA PHE A 6 0.43 1.27 16.88
C PHE A 6 1.03 2.59 17.38
N ASN A 7 1.74 2.55 18.51
CA ASN A 7 2.49 3.70 18.98
C ASN A 7 3.70 3.94 18.03
N PRO A 8 3.83 5.11 17.40
CA PRO A 8 4.91 5.35 16.44
C PRO A 8 6.31 5.49 17.08
N SER A 9 6.42 5.64 18.41
CA SER A 9 7.70 6.00 19.05
C SER A 9 8.83 4.97 18.88
N LYS A 10 8.48 3.71 18.59
CA LYS A 10 9.40 2.59 18.40
C LYS A 10 9.67 2.26 16.93
N PHE A 11 8.98 2.95 16.02
CA PHE A 11 9.11 2.73 14.59
C PHE A 11 10.13 3.68 13.98
N TYR A 12 10.93 3.17 13.04
CA TYR A 12 11.82 3.97 12.21
C TYR A 12 11.56 3.72 10.73
N LEU A 13 11.84 4.73 9.90
CA LEU A 13 11.68 4.64 8.46
C LEU A 13 12.77 3.75 7.86
N GLN A 14 12.37 2.63 7.25
CA GLN A 14 13.27 1.74 6.52
C GLN A 14 13.34 2.10 5.03
N ASP A 15 12.21 2.48 4.44
CA ASP A 15 12.09 2.80 3.02
C ASP A 15 11.11 3.96 2.81
N GLU A 16 11.62 5.11 2.38
CA GLU A 16 10.84 6.31 2.13
C GLU A 16 9.92 6.18 0.91
N ILE A 17 10.33 5.42 -0.09
CA ILE A 17 9.57 5.20 -1.33
C ILE A 17 8.31 4.39 -1.04
N ALA A 18 8.47 3.27 -0.33
CA ALA A 18 7.35 2.41 0.04
C ALA A 18 6.60 2.93 1.28
N GLY A 19 7.18 3.88 2.01
CA GLY A 19 6.66 4.37 3.29
C GLY A 19 6.70 3.30 4.38
N TYR A 20 7.69 2.39 4.34
CA TYR A 20 7.78 1.29 5.30
C TYR A 20 8.46 1.75 6.57
N TYR A 21 7.70 1.70 7.66
CA TYR A 21 8.17 1.87 9.02
C TYR A 21 8.22 0.51 9.70
N VAL A 22 9.33 0.24 10.41
CA VAL A 22 9.54 -1.04 11.12
C VAL A 22 9.92 -0.81 12.58
N SER A 23 9.62 -1.82 13.41
CA SER A 23 10.09 -1.93 14.79
C SER A 23 10.82 -3.27 14.93
N GLU A 24 11.88 -3.30 15.74
CA GLU A 24 12.62 -4.52 16.08
C GLU A 24 12.09 -5.18 17.36
N GLU A 25 11.09 -4.57 17.99
CA GLU A 25 10.44 -5.05 19.20
C GLU A 25 9.02 -5.56 18.90
N VAL A 26 8.47 -6.34 19.84
CA VAL A 26 7.08 -6.79 19.75
C VAL A 26 6.16 -5.62 20.09
N GLU A 27 5.37 -5.18 19.11
CA GLU A 27 4.39 -4.10 19.28
C GLU A 27 2.98 -4.65 19.50
N THR A 28 2.21 -4.03 20.39
CA THR A 28 0.78 -4.33 20.60
C THR A 28 -0.06 -3.18 20.05
N PRO A 29 -1.13 -3.45 19.27
CA PRO A 29 -2.01 -2.39 18.80
C PRO A 29 -2.59 -1.57 19.96
N ILE A 30 -2.58 -0.25 19.83
CA ILE A 30 -3.20 0.67 20.79
C ILE A 30 -4.67 0.95 20.44
N ASN A 31 -5.07 0.66 19.20
CA ASN A 31 -6.43 0.80 18.72
C ASN A 31 -6.73 -0.20 17.59
N GLN A 32 -8.02 -0.52 17.43
CA GLN A 32 -8.53 -1.36 16.36
C GLN A 32 -9.80 -0.72 15.79
N VAL A 33 -9.76 -0.35 14.52
CA VAL A 33 -10.89 0.23 13.80
C VAL A 33 -11.47 -0.78 12.82
N ILE A 34 -12.78 -1.00 12.89
CA ILE A 34 -13.49 -1.87 11.95
C ILE A 34 -13.85 -1.07 10.70
N ILE A 35 -13.27 -1.44 9.57
CA ILE A 35 -13.59 -0.88 8.26
C ILE A 35 -14.70 -1.71 7.62
N LYS A 36 -15.88 -1.10 7.55
CA LYS A 36 -17.10 -1.72 7.00
C LYS A 36 -17.19 -1.56 5.48
N ASP A 37 -16.77 -0.43 4.96
CA ASP A 37 -16.75 -0.12 3.53
C ASP A 37 -15.37 0.41 3.14
N ILE A 38 -14.62 -0.39 2.39
CA ILE A 38 -13.26 -0.04 2.00
C ILE A 38 -13.22 1.05 0.94
N PHE A 39 -14.19 1.11 0.03
CA PHE A 39 -14.21 2.09 -1.03
C PHE A 39 -14.50 3.48 -0.47
N ALA A 40 -15.50 3.58 0.40
CA ALA A 40 -15.82 4.84 1.08
C ALA A 40 -14.61 5.38 1.86
N GLU A 41 -13.85 4.51 2.55
CA GLU A 41 -12.66 4.93 3.30
C GLU A 41 -11.49 5.37 2.41
N LEU A 42 -11.30 4.75 1.24
CA LEU A 42 -10.30 5.17 0.26
C LEU A 42 -10.67 6.55 -0.34
N PHE A 43 -11.93 6.72 -0.75
CA PHE A 43 -12.38 7.98 -1.36
C PHE A 43 -12.36 9.15 -0.39
N LYS A 44 -12.68 8.94 0.90
CA LYS A 44 -12.52 9.96 1.94
C LYS A 44 -11.09 10.48 2.07
N ARG A 45 -10.09 9.67 1.69
CA ARG A 45 -8.66 10.01 1.71
C ARG A 45 -8.15 10.51 0.36
N ASN A 46 -9.06 10.84 -0.56
CA ASN A 46 -8.74 11.28 -1.93
C ASN A 46 -7.89 10.27 -2.70
N VAL A 47 -8.08 8.97 -2.44
CA VAL A 47 -7.45 7.89 -3.21
C VAL A 47 -8.25 7.64 -4.47
N GLU A 48 -7.57 7.67 -5.62
CA GLU A 48 -8.14 7.25 -6.88
C GLU A 48 -8.12 5.73 -7.01
N LEU A 49 -9.25 5.13 -7.38
CA LEU A 49 -9.36 3.71 -7.67
C LEU A 49 -9.77 3.51 -9.12
N ARG A 50 -9.02 2.65 -9.83
CA ARG A 50 -9.38 2.18 -11.17
C ARG A 50 -9.44 0.66 -11.18
N ILE A 51 -10.49 0.13 -11.78
CA ILE A 51 -10.61 -1.28 -12.13
C ILE A 51 -10.33 -1.39 -13.62
N VAL A 52 -9.38 -2.26 -13.99
CA VAL A 52 -8.93 -2.47 -15.37
C VAL A 52 -8.79 -3.97 -15.63
N ASP A 53 -8.92 -4.40 -16.88
CA ASP A 53 -8.86 -5.81 -17.25
C ASP A 53 -7.48 -6.44 -17.00
N ASN A 54 -6.42 -5.64 -17.13
CA ASN A 54 -5.05 -6.06 -16.82
C ASN A 54 -4.15 -4.86 -16.48
N LEU A 55 -3.02 -5.15 -15.81
CA LEU A 55 -2.05 -4.15 -15.36
C LEU A 55 -0.83 -4.01 -16.29
N TRP A 56 -0.75 -4.75 -17.40
CA TRP A 56 0.47 -4.84 -18.20
C TRP A 56 0.85 -3.52 -18.85
N HIS A 57 -0.13 -2.81 -19.42
CA HIS A 57 0.10 -1.48 -19.98
C HIS A 57 0.60 -0.49 -18.92
N LEU A 58 -0.03 -0.46 -17.74
CA LEU A 58 0.41 0.40 -16.64
C LEU A 58 1.82 0.03 -16.16
N SER A 59 2.12 -1.27 -16.08
CA SER A 59 3.45 -1.78 -15.70
C SER A 59 4.52 -1.36 -16.70
N SER A 60 4.27 -1.40 -18.01
CA SER A 60 5.25 -0.99 -19.01
C SER A 60 5.49 0.52 -19.00
N GLU A 61 4.45 1.31 -18.76
CA GLU A 61 4.56 2.77 -18.77
C GLU A 61 5.17 3.31 -17.47
N ILE A 62 4.79 2.78 -16.31
CA ILE A 62 5.30 3.25 -15.02
C ILE A 62 6.82 3.04 -14.89
N GLN A 63 7.34 1.95 -15.48
CA GLN A 63 8.77 1.65 -15.54
C GLN A 63 9.59 2.68 -16.33
N LYS A 64 8.97 3.41 -17.25
CA LYS A 64 9.62 4.46 -18.05
C LYS A 64 9.47 5.84 -17.41
N SER A 65 8.67 5.96 -16.35
CA SER A 65 8.39 7.21 -15.67
C SER A 65 9.49 7.55 -14.65
N SER A 66 9.45 8.78 -14.13
CA SER A 66 10.28 9.20 -13.00
C SER A 66 9.59 8.98 -11.64
N LEU A 67 8.46 8.29 -11.60
CA LEU A 67 7.75 8.02 -10.36
C LEU A 67 8.45 6.92 -9.57
N ASN A 68 8.34 7.00 -8.25
CA ASN A 68 8.59 5.88 -7.38
C ASN A 68 7.43 4.89 -7.54
N TRP A 69 7.72 3.62 -7.87
CA TRP A 69 6.69 2.62 -8.15
C TRP A 69 7.07 1.23 -7.65
N SER A 70 6.05 0.39 -7.50
CA SER A 70 6.21 -1.02 -7.21
C SER A 70 5.16 -1.84 -7.96
N MET A 71 5.60 -2.91 -8.61
CA MET A 71 4.77 -3.91 -9.29
C MET A 71 5.10 -5.32 -8.76
N CYS A 72 5.17 -5.47 -7.43
CA CYS A 72 5.68 -6.66 -6.72
C CYS A 72 5.14 -8.03 -7.20
N ARG A 73 3.90 -8.08 -7.72
CA ARG A 73 3.25 -9.33 -8.13
C ARG A 73 3.36 -9.62 -9.63
N MET A 74 3.74 -8.64 -10.46
CA MET A 74 3.84 -8.81 -11.92
C MET A 74 4.86 -9.86 -12.33
N LYS A 75 5.92 -10.07 -11.54
CA LYS A 75 6.94 -11.10 -11.80
C LYS A 75 6.40 -12.54 -11.86
N ASN A 76 5.25 -12.79 -11.23
CA ASN A 76 4.60 -14.10 -11.19
C ASN A 76 3.37 -14.16 -12.12
N ALA A 77 3.05 -13.06 -12.82
CA ALA A 77 1.92 -12.98 -13.72
C ALA A 77 2.33 -13.39 -15.14
N THR A 78 1.44 -14.05 -15.87
CA THR A 78 1.62 -14.32 -17.30
C THR A 78 1.15 -13.09 -18.10
N PRO A 79 1.91 -12.64 -19.10
CA PRO A 79 1.45 -11.62 -20.05
C PRO A 79 0.08 -11.98 -20.66
N PRO A 80 -0.74 -10.99 -21.03
CA PRO A 80 -2.04 -11.21 -21.61
C PRO A 80 -1.94 -11.67 -23.08
#